data_AF-A0A3D6C8V6-F1
#
_entry.id   AF-A0A3D6C8V6-F1
#
_cell.length_a   1.000
_cell.length_b   1.000
_cell.length_c   1.000
_cell.angle_alpha   90.00
_cell.angle_beta   90.00
_cell.angle_gamma   90.00
#
_symmetry.space_group_name_H-M   'P 1'
#
loop_
_entity.id
_entity.type
_entity.pdbx_description
1 polymer ?
#
loop_
_entity_poly.entity_id
_entity_poly.type
_entity_poly.pdbx_seq_one_letter_code
_entity_poly.pdbx_strand_id
1 'polypeptide(L)'
;MVRKGGKAMNILEAAGHVGLELKKVSSSKGGEWAGPCPSCGGTDRFRVWPADRGGGGSYWCRQSGNGCGAWGDLVQFLVDFCGYRYRDAFKAAGREMPENWRPSSGDPAGHKREKQEYKPRVYETPVETWRMKAGAFLEKAREEIKKKEEALLYLERRGLDLGAVEGFGLGWFSGENEKPCMFRPRESWGLPTVIKKSNGRKKMLWIPRGLVIPCFKNGEVYRIRIRRPAEDLTRETDSKYYIIPGSGMDAMGFNPDRKAFVVVESELDGMLVARKAGSLAGVVALGAAQNKPGSSVYHRLQNALRVLVALDFDTPGMKAWNWWEKTFRNARYWPVPDGKDPGEAYEKGVNIKDWVSQGLPPAITMDRSSKYKAPEGVSHLEELRLLLARFPVRIRADRDSYEIQFDPGFRNRDIRRRIKDLFIGDDEVHWYLRYYHKDSVIHGDNCFVGREWVRDD
;
A
#
# COMPACT_ATOMS: atom_id res chain seq x y z
N MET A 1 -20.00 -55.71 29.75
CA MET A 1 -21.07 -55.53 28.73
C MET A 1 -20.76 -54.31 27.88
N VAL A 2 -20.21 -54.52 26.68
CA VAL A 2 -19.86 -53.45 25.74
C VAL A 2 -21.08 -53.16 24.86
N ARG A 3 -21.71 -51.99 25.01
CA ARG A 3 -22.73 -51.52 24.07
C ARG A 3 -22.05 -51.19 22.73
N LYS A 4 -22.17 -52.09 21.75
CA LYS A 4 -21.89 -51.84 20.33
C LYS A 4 -22.97 -50.93 19.73
N GLY A 5 -22.56 -50.00 18.87
CA GLY A 5 -23.41 -49.50 17.78
C GLY A 5 -24.04 -48.11 17.93
N GLY A 6 -23.28 -47.07 18.27
CA GLY A 6 -23.67 -45.71 17.91
C GLY A 6 -23.28 -45.43 16.45
N LYS A 7 -24.22 -45.01 15.60
CA LYS A 7 -23.94 -44.57 14.22
C LYS A 7 -22.94 -43.41 14.28
N ALA A 8 -21.86 -43.49 13.50
CA ALA A 8 -20.89 -42.39 13.40
C ALA A 8 -21.59 -41.13 12.87
N MET A 9 -21.33 -39.99 13.52
CA MET A 9 -21.90 -38.70 13.12
C MET A 9 -21.33 -38.29 11.76
N ASN A 10 -22.14 -37.68 10.90
CA ASN A 10 -21.67 -37.04 9.67
C ASN A 10 -21.65 -35.52 9.79
N ILE A 11 -21.00 -34.83 8.84
CA ILE A 11 -20.78 -33.38 8.91
C ILE A 11 -22.07 -32.55 8.77
N LEU A 12 -23.12 -33.07 8.13
CA LEU A 12 -24.42 -32.38 8.09
C LEU A 12 -25.18 -32.54 9.41
N GLU A 13 -25.12 -33.73 10.04
CA GLU A 13 -25.66 -33.95 11.39
C GLU A 13 -24.94 -33.04 12.41
N ALA A 14 -23.60 -32.93 12.32
CA ALA A 14 -22.81 -32.03 13.14
C ALA A 14 -23.18 -30.55 12.93
N ALA A 15 -23.41 -30.15 11.68
CA ALA A 15 -23.86 -28.79 11.35
C ALA A 15 -25.26 -28.50 11.93
N GLY A 16 -26.18 -29.47 11.88
CA GLY A 16 -27.50 -29.34 12.48
C GLY A 16 -27.46 -29.13 14.00
N HIS A 17 -26.52 -29.78 14.71
CA HIS A 17 -26.36 -29.61 16.16
C HIS A 17 -25.96 -28.21 16.61
N VAL A 18 -25.36 -27.42 15.72
CA VAL A 18 -25.00 -26.02 15.99
C VAL A 18 -25.98 -25.03 15.34
N GLY A 19 -27.14 -25.52 14.90
CA GLY A 19 -28.21 -24.70 14.32
C GLY A 19 -27.93 -24.16 12.92
N LEU A 20 -27.03 -24.78 12.16
CA LEU A 20 -26.75 -24.35 10.78
C LEU A 20 -27.84 -24.83 9.81
N GLU A 21 -28.55 -23.87 9.23
CA GLU A 21 -29.43 -24.12 8.09
C GLU A 21 -28.63 -24.07 6.77
N LEU A 22 -28.20 -25.24 6.30
CA LEU A 22 -27.45 -25.36 5.06
C LEU A 22 -28.37 -25.74 3.88
N LYS A 23 -28.29 -24.99 2.79
CA LYS A 23 -29.02 -25.28 1.54
C LYS A 23 -28.13 -26.05 0.58
N LYS A 24 -28.68 -27.11 -0.03
CA LYS A 24 -27.98 -27.85 -1.09
C LYS A 24 -27.89 -26.97 -2.34
N VAL A 25 -26.67 -26.67 -2.78
CA VAL A 25 -26.38 -25.79 -3.93
C VAL A 25 -25.82 -26.54 -5.13
N SER A 26 -25.38 -27.78 -4.94
CA SER A 26 -24.99 -28.67 -6.04
C SER A 26 -25.22 -30.13 -5.67
N SER A 27 -25.50 -30.96 -6.68
CA SER A 27 -25.53 -32.43 -6.56
C SER A 27 -24.29 -33.10 -7.17
N SER A 28 -23.34 -32.33 -7.73
CA SER A 28 -22.11 -32.89 -8.30
C SER A 28 -21.16 -33.42 -7.21
N LYS A 29 -20.41 -34.49 -7.51
CA LYS A 29 -19.41 -35.10 -6.62
C LYS A 29 -19.92 -35.43 -5.20
N GLY A 30 -21.17 -35.92 -5.11
CA GLY A 30 -21.80 -36.28 -3.84
C GLY A 30 -22.39 -35.09 -3.05
N GLY A 31 -22.41 -33.90 -3.66
CA GLY A 31 -23.19 -32.75 -3.26
C GLY A 31 -22.41 -31.68 -2.50
N GLU A 32 -22.88 -30.43 -2.62
CA GLU A 32 -22.36 -29.26 -1.94
C GLU A 32 -23.51 -28.54 -1.24
N TRP A 33 -23.29 -28.16 0.01
CA TRP A 33 -24.20 -27.40 0.84
C TRP A 33 -23.58 -26.07 1.21
N ALA A 34 -24.40 -25.03 1.30
CA ALA A 34 -23.98 -23.66 1.59
C ALA A 34 -24.88 -22.99 2.63
N GLY A 35 -24.28 -22.13 3.45
CA GLY A 35 -25.01 -21.32 4.42
C GLY A 35 -24.11 -20.31 5.15
N PRO A 36 -24.59 -19.74 6.27
CA PRO A 36 -23.82 -18.82 7.10
C PRO A 36 -22.65 -19.56 7.79
N CYS A 37 -21.53 -18.88 8.03
CA CYS A 37 -20.42 -19.45 8.79
C CYS A 37 -20.68 -19.32 10.30
N PRO A 38 -20.49 -20.38 11.12
CA PRO A 38 -20.68 -20.30 12.57
C PRO A 38 -19.72 -19.33 13.27
N SER A 39 -18.53 -19.11 12.71
CA SER A 39 -17.49 -18.28 13.33
C SER A 39 -17.55 -16.82 12.89
N CYS A 40 -17.80 -16.54 11.61
CA CYS A 40 -17.76 -15.17 11.08
C CYS A 40 -19.08 -14.71 10.44
N GLY A 41 -20.15 -15.48 10.57
CA GLY A 41 -21.45 -15.17 9.98
C GLY A 41 -21.44 -15.23 8.44
N GLY A 42 -22.17 -14.32 7.81
CA GLY A 42 -22.40 -14.31 6.35
C GLY A 42 -23.70 -15.00 5.96
N THR A 43 -23.91 -15.22 4.67
CA THR A 43 -25.18 -15.76 4.13
C THR A 43 -25.02 -17.15 3.50
N ASP A 44 -24.07 -17.34 2.58
CA ASP A 44 -23.99 -18.56 1.75
C ASP A 44 -22.56 -19.05 1.42
N ARG A 45 -21.52 -18.42 2.00
CA ARG A 45 -20.11 -18.69 1.65
C ARG A 45 -19.44 -19.76 2.51
N PHE A 46 -20.13 -20.28 3.51
CA PHE A 46 -19.68 -21.47 4.23
C PHE A 46 -20.10 -22.71 3.46
N ARG A 47 -19.13 -23.46 2.93
CA ARG A 47 -19.38 -24.63 2.09
C ARG A 47 -19.12 -25.92 2.86
N VAL A 48 -19.98 -26.90 2.67
CA VAL A 48 -19.88 -28.23 3.26
C VAL A 48 -20.05 -29.29 2.17
N TRP A 49 -19.12 -30.24 2.11
CA TRP A 49 -19.11 -31.38 1.18
C TRP A 49 -19.14 -32.69 1.96
N PRO A 50 -20.31 -33.30 2.18
CA PRO A 50 -20.47 -34.52 2.99
C PRO A 50 -19.80 -35.75 2.39
N ALA A 51 -19.81 -35.88 1.06
CA ALA A 51 -19.22 -37.02 0.37
C ALA A 51 -17.69 -36.95 0.24
N ASP A 52 -17.07 -35.81 0.56
CA ASP A 52 -15.63 -35.63 0.48
C ASP A 52 -14.89 -36.56 1.47
N ARG A 53 -13.63 -36.86 1.19
CA ARG A 53 -12.79 -37.78 1.99
C ARG A 53 -13.44 -39.15 2.22
N GLY A 54 -14.04 -39.73 1.18
CA GLY A 54 -14.68 -41.05 1.26
C GLY A 54 -15.95 -41.07 2.11
N GLY A 55 -16.71 -39.97 2.15
CA GLY A 55 -17.90 -39.82 3.00
C GLY A 55 -17.61 -39.30 4.41
N GLY A 56 -16.36 -38.92 4.69
CA GLY A 56 -15.93 -38.36 5.98
C GLY A 56 -16.27 -36.87 6.15
N GLY A 57 -16.63 -36.17 5.07
CA GLY A 57 -17.08 -34.79 5.10
C GLY A 57 -15.97 -33.74 5.26
N SER A 58 -16.11 -32.62 4.56
CA SER A 58 -15.25 -31.44 4.72
C SER A 58 -16.03 -30.13 4.66
N TYR A 59 -15.44 -29.07 5.20
CA TYR A 59 -16.01 -27.71 5.16
C TYR A 59 -14.95 -26.67 4.81
N TRP A 60 -15.41 -25.53 4.29
CA TRP A 60 -14.57 -24.36 4.09
C TRP A 60 -15.40 -23.06 4.07
N CYS A 61 -14.99 -22.10 4.90
CA CYS A 61 -15.48 -20.72 4.87
C CYS A 61 -14.74 -19.92 3.79
N ARG A 62 -15.46 -19.54 2.73
CA ARG A 62 -14.97 -18.72 1.60
C ARG A 62 -15.43 -17.28 1.66
N GLN A 63 -15.89 -16.82 2.82
CA GLN A 63 -16.39 -15.45 2.97
C GLN A 63 -15.24 -14.47 2.65
N SER A 64 -15.51 -13.49 1.79
CA SER A 64 -14.56 -12.43 1.46
C SER A 64 -14.63 -11.31 2.50
N GLY A 65 -13.55 -10.53 2.64
CA GLY A 65 -13.46 -9.43 3.61
C GLY A 65 -13.32 -9.93 5.05
N ASN A 66 -14.45 -10.09 5.73
CA ASN A 66 -14.52 -10.53 7.14
C ASN A 66 -14.51 -12.06 7.32
N GLY A 67 -14.12 -12.83 6.31
CA GLY A 67 -14.10 -14.29 6.40
C GLY A 67 -13.03 -14.83 7.32
N CYS A 68 -13.40 -15.81 8.15
CA CYS A 68 -12.45 -16.49 9.02
C CYS A 68 -11.50 -17.44 8.28
N GLY A 69 -11.84 -17.85 7.05
CA GLY A 69 -11.05 -18.83 6.28
C GLY A 69 -11.03 -20.23 6.89
N ALA A 70 -11.88 -20.51 7.89
CA ALA A 70 -11.94 -21.79 8.58
C ALA A 70 -12.18 -22.93 7.60
N TRP A 71 -11.43 -24.01 7.73
CA TRP A 71 -11.51 -25.17 6.86
C TRP A 71 -11.09 -26.42 7.64
N GLY A 72 -11.62 -27.58 7.25
CA GLY A 72 -11.30 -28.83 7.94
C GLY A 72 -12.19 -29.98 7.49
N ASP A 73 -12.02 -31.12 8.17
CA ASP A 73 -12.96 -32.23 8.07
C ASP A 73 -13.92 -32.28 9.25
N LEU A 74 -14.76 -33.32 9.31
CA LEU A 74 -15.69 -33.54 10.40
C LEU A 74 -15.05 -33.45 11.80
N VAL A 75 -13.85 -34.01 12.00
CA VAL A 75 -13.20 -33.97 13.33
C VAL A 75 -12.86 -32.54 13.70
N GLN A 76 -12.31 -31.76 12.77
CA GLN A 76 -12.02 -30.35 13.01
C GLN A 76 -13.31 -29.53 13.18
N PHE A 77 -14.38 -29.84 12.44
CA PHE A 77 -15.68 -29.17 12.58
C PHE A 77 -16.28 -29.35 13.99
N LEU A 78 -16.24 -30.57 14.52
CA LEU A 78 -16.75 -30.89 15.86
C LEU A 78 -16.00 -30.14 16.96
N VAL A 79 -14.69 -29.93 16.76
CA VAL A 79 -13.85 -29.17 17.68
C VAL A 79 -14.12 -27.67 17.55
N ASP A 80 -14.09 -27.15 16.32
CA ASP A 80 -14.18 -25.71 16.04
C ASP A 80 -15.55 -25.13 16.41
N PHE A 81 -16.63 -25.88 16.19
CA PHE A 81 -17.99 -25.33 16.27
C PHE A 81 -18.89 -26.07 17.27
N CYS A 82 -18.64 -27.35 17.56
CA CYS A 82 -19.49 -28.15 18.44
C CYS A 82 -18.92 -28.32 19.87
N GLY A 83 -17.76 -27.73 20.16
CA GLY A 83 -17.14 -27.76 21.49
C GLY A 83 -16.54 -29.10 21.93
N TYR A 84 -16.32 -30.04 20.99
CA TYR A 84 -15.73 -31.33 21.30
C TYR A 84 -14.24 -31.21 21.61
N ARG A 85 -13.75 -32.04 22.52
CA ARG A 85 -12.31 -32.34 22.60
C ARG A 85 -11.96 -33.36 21.51
N TYR A 86 -10.73 -33.33 21.01
CA TYR A 86 -10.34 -34.17 19.88
C TYR A 86 -10.59 -35.66 20.07
N ARG A 87 -10.31 -36.22 21.25
CA ARG A 87 -10.60 -37.64 21.55
C ARG A 87 -12.08 -37.98 21.35
N ASP A 88 -12.96 -37.09 21.81
CA ASP A 88 -14.40 -37.26 21.68
C ASP A 88 -14.86 -36.99 20.24
N ALA A 89 -14.21 -36.06 19.53
CA ALA A 89 -14.47 -35.78 18.12
C ALA A 89 -14.09 -36.97 17.21
N PHE A 90 -12.94 -37.62 17.43
CA PHE A 90 -12.55 -38.86 16.74
C PHE A 90 -13.57 -39.97 16.98
N LYS A 91 -13.95 -40.18 18.24
CA LYS A 91 -14.96 -41.17 18.62
C LYS A 91 -16.32 -40.87 17.97
N ALA A 92 -16.78 -39.62 17.99
CA ALA A 92 -18.04 -39.20 17.38
C ALA A 92 -18.01 -39.33 15.84
N ALA A 93 -16.86 -39.07 15.22
CA ALA A 93 -16.64 -39.27 13.80
C ALA A 93 -16.47 -40.75 13.40
N GLY A 94 -16.48 -41.68 14.35
CA GLY A 94 -16.24 -43.11 14.10
C GLY A 94 -14.84 -43.43 13.59
N ARG A 95 -13.85 -42.58 13.92
CA ARG A 95 -12.46 -42.72 13.49
C ARG A 95 -11.56 -43.07 14.68
N GLU A 96 -10.61 -43.96 14.46
CA GLU A 96 -9.55 -44.16 15.45
C GLU A 96 -8.59 -42.97 15.45
N MET A 97 -8.25 -42.48 16.64
CA MET A 97 -7.27 -41.42 16.79
C MET A 97 -5.87 -42.03 16.64
N PRO A 98 -5.04 -41.57 15.68
CA PRO A 98 -3.68 -42.10 15.53
C PRO A 98 -2.86 -41.95 16.82
N GLU A 99 -1.98 -42.91 17.08
CA GLU A 99 -1.19 -42.95 18.33
C GLU A 99 -0.27 -41.71 18.49
N ASN A 100 0.21 -41.16 17.37
CA ASN A 100 1.00 -39.93 17.32
C ASN A 100 0.17 -38.70 16.90
N TRP A 101 -1.15 -38.76 17.07
CA TRP A 101 -2.02 -37.67 16.67
C TRP A 101 -1.78 -36.43 17.55
N ARG A 102 -1.41 -35.33 16.89
CA ARG A 102 -1.20 -34.02 17.51
C ARG A 102 -2.27 -33.07 16.96
N PRO A 103 -3.01 -32.34 17.82
CA PRO A 103 -3.84 -31.23 17.37
C PRO A 103 -3.02 -30.31 16.48
N SER A 104 -3.50 -30.05 15.26
CA SER A 104 -2.92 -28.97 14.45
C SER A 104 -3.27 -27.58 15.01
N SER A 105 -3.99 -27.55 16.14
CA SER A 105 -4.51 -26.36 16.82
C SER A 105 -4.36 -26.53 18.33
N GLY A 106 -3.44 -25.79 18.94
CA GLY A 106 -3.38 -25.60 20.40
C GLY A 106 -2.36 -26.47 21.13
N ASP A 107 -1.11 -26.02 21.13
CA ASP A 107 -0.16 -26.30 22.19
C ASP A 107 -0.36 -25.25 23.30
N PRO A 108 -0.82 -25.62 24.52
CA PRO A 108 -0.82 -24.70 25.67
C PRO A 108 0.57 -24.61 26.34
N ALA A 109 1.59 -25.33 25.84
CA ALA A 109 2.93 -25.36 26.41
C ALA A 109 4.01 -25.20 25.33
N GLY A 110 4.06 -24.01 24.73
CA GLY A 110 5.34 -23.36 24.49
C GLY A 110 6.37 -24.10 23.62
N HIS A 111 5.97 -24.87 22.60
CA HIS A 111 6.78 -24.87 21.39
C HIS A 111 6.69 -23.47 20.80
N LYS A 112 7.62 -22.60 21.21
CA LYS A 112 8.08 -21.50 20.38
C LYS A 112 8.29 -22.14 19.00
N ARG A 113 7.33 -21.98 18.08
CA ARG A 113 7.72 -21.64 16.72
C ARG A 113 8.73 -20.54 16.97
N GLU A 114 10.00 -20.84 16.79
CA GLU A 114 11.00 -19.79 16.67
C GLU A 114 10.33 -18.79 15.75
N LYS A 115 9.99 -17.62 16.29
CA LYS A 115 9.35 -16.57 15.49
C LYS A 115 10.33 -16.42 14.36
N GLN A 116 9.97 -16.90 13.16
CA GLN A 116 10.82 -16.73 12.00
C GLN A 116 11.05 -15.23 11.94
N GLU A 117 12.28 -14.84 12.26
CA GLU A 117 12.65 -13.46 12.31
C GLU A 117 12.31 -12.87 10.95
N TYR A 118 11.60 -11.75 10.93
CA TYR A 118 11.22 -11.15 9.66
C TYR A 118 12.50 -10.81 8.91
N LYS A 119 12.77 -11.53 7.81
CA LYS A 119 13.87 -11.24 6.90
C LYS A 119 13.34 -10.36 5.79
N PRO A 120 13.71 -9.07 5.76
CA PRO A 120 13.28 -8.17 4.70
C PRO A 120 13.69 -8.71 3.33
N ARG A 121 12.73 -8.75 2.40
CA ARG A 121 12.99 -9.25 1.05
C ARG A 121 13.69 -8.18 0.22
N VAL A 122 14.62 -8.60 -0.62
CA VAL A 122 15.11 -7.79 -1.73
C VAL A 122 14.16 -8.00 -2.89
N TYR A 123 13.61 -6.92 -3.43
CA TYR A 123 12.72 -6.99 -4.58
C TYR A 123 13.50 -6.74 -5.86
N GLU A 124 13.30 -7.63 -6.84
CA GLU A 124 13.85 -7.47 -8.17
C GLU A 124 13.24 -6.25 -8.89
N THR A 125 14.04 -5.66 -9.77
CA THR A 125 13.59 -4.60 -10.68
C THR A 125 12.88 -5.23 -11.88
N PRO A 126 11.77 -4.66 -12.38
CA PRO A 126 11.15 -5.12 -13.63
C PRO A 126 12.17 -5.22 -14.76
N VAL A 127 11.98 -6.13 -15.71
CA VAL A 127 12.85 -6.25 -16.88
C VAL A 127 12.85 -4.98 -17.74
N GLU A 128 13.95 -4.70 -18.42
CA GLU A 128 14.15 -3.45 -19.19
C GLU A 128 13.06 -3.23 -20.24
N THR A 129 12.71 -4.26 -21.00
CA THR A 129 11.63 -4.22 -22.00
C THR A 129 10.29 -3.82 -21.38
N TRP A 130 10.01 -4.27 -20.16
CA TRP A 130 8.83 -3.86 -19.41
C TRP A 130 8.92 -2.38 -19.04
N ARG A 131 10.04 -1.93 -18.48
CA ARG A 131 10.23 -0.52 -18.05
C ARG A 131 10.08 0.45 -19.22
N MET A 132 10.63 0.12 -20.38
CA MET A 132 10.48 0.93 -21.60
C MET A 132 9.01 1.02 -22.05
N LYS A 133 8.29 -0.10 -22.09
CA LYS A 133 6.87 -0.10 -22.49
C LYS A 133 5.98 0.59 -21.47
N ALA A 134 6.25 0.40 -20.18
CA ALA A 134 5.56 1.06 -19.08
C ALA A 134 5.78 2.57 -19.11
N GLY A 135 7.01 3.04 -19.37
CA GLY A 135 7.33 4.45 -19.55
C GLY A 135 6.58 5.07 -20.73
N ALA A 136 6.64 4.44 -21.91
CA ALA A 136 5.90 4.93 -23.08
C ALA A 136 4.38 4.96 -22.88
N PHE A 137 3.81 4.01 -22.12
CA PHE A 137 2.41 4.04 -21.72
C PHE A 137 2.12 5.18 -20.74
N LEU A 138 2.98 5.39 -19.74
CA LEU A 138 2.83 6.42 -18.73
C LEU A 138 2.87 7.83 -19.34
N GLU A 139 3.79 8.10 -20.26
CA GLU A 139 3.88 9.42 -20.92
C GLU A 139 2.58 9.76 -21.66
N LYS A 140 1.98 8.80 -22.37
CA LYS A 140 0.66 9.01 -23.00
C LYS A 140 -0.42 9.28 -21.97
N ALA A 141 -0.39 8.56 -20.85
CA ALA A 141 -1.38 8.75 -19.78
C ALA A 141 -1.23 10.11 -19.07
N ARG A 142 0.00 10.62 -18.93
CA ARG A 142 0.31 11.94 -18.36
C ARG A 142 -0.18 13.08 -19.26
N GLU A 143 -0.19 12.89 -20.58
CA GLU A 143 -0.79 13.88 -21.47
C GLU A 143 -2.32 13.82 -21.46
N GLU A 144 -2.88 12.62 -21.33
CA GLU A 144 -4.31 12.42 -21.34
C GLU A 144 -5.00 12.98 -20.08
N ILE A 145 -4.37 12.87 -18.91
CA ILE A 145 -4.97 13.37 -17.65
C ILE A 145 -5.21 14.88 -17.66
N LYS A 146 -4.39 15.65 -18.39
CA LYS A 146 -4.56 17.11 -18.54
C LYS A 146 -5.92 17.49 -19.13
N LYS A 147 -6.57 16.56 -19.84
CA LYS A 147 -7.88 16.74 -20.48
C LYS A 147 -9.02 16.06 -19.72
N LYS A 148 -8.72 15.41 -18.59
CA LYS A 148 -9.69 14.62 -17.81
C LYS A 148 -10.06 15.34 -16.52
N GLU A 149 -10.95 16.32 -16.63
CA GLU A 149 -11.38 17.19 -15.51
C GLU A 149 -11.86 16.40 -14.29
N GLU A 150 -12.66 15.34 -14.49
CA GLU A 150 -13.16 14.50 -13.39
C GLU A 150 -12.02 13.86 -12.57
N ALA A 151 -10.94 13.44 -13.24
CA ALA A 151 -9.79 12.85 -12.58
C ALA A 151 -8.97 13.91 -11.83
N LEU A 152 -8.79 15.09 -12.43
CA LEU A 152 -8.10 16.22 -11.79
C LEU A 152 -8.87 16.70 -10.56
N LEU A 153 -10.19 16.89 -10.65
CA LEU A 153 -11.05 17.26 -9.52
C LEU A 153 -11.04 16.21 -8.40
N TYR A 154 -10.98 14.92 -8.76
CA TYR A 154 -10.82 13.85 -7.77
C TYR A 154 -9.49 13.94 -7.01
N LEU A 155 -8.39 14.21 -7.73
CA LEU A 155 -7.06 14.34 -7.15
C LEU A 155 -6.94 15.60 -6.28
N GLU A 156 -7.48 16.72 -6.77
CA GLU A 156 -7.49 17.99 -6.05
C GLU A 156 -8.24 17.89 -4.72
N ARG A 157 -9.40 17.22 -4.69
CA ARG A 157 -10.12 16.94 -3.43
C ARG A 157 -9.26 16.15 -2.45
N ARG A 158 -8.42 15.24 -2.93
CA ARG A 158 -7.45 14.50 -2.10
C ARG A 158 -6.13 15.25 -1.87
N GLY A 159 -6.09 16.56 -2.13
CA GLY A 159 -4.93 17.43 -1.86
C GLY A 159 -3.77 17.28 -2.83
N LEU A 160 -4.01 16.63 -3.96
CA LEU A 160 -3.06 16.49 -5.07
C LEU A 160 -3.45 17.48 -6.18
N ASP A 161 -2.93 18.70 -6.04
CA ASP A 161 -3.07 19.76 -7.04
C ASP A 161 -2.40 19.39 -8.38
N LEU A 162 -2.64 20.18 -9.42
CA LEU A 162 -2.06 19.94 -10.76
C LEU A 162 -0.53 19.79 -10.70
N GLY A 163 0.12 20.55 -9.82
CA GLY A 163 1.55 20.41 -9.60
C GLY A 163 1.93 19.01 -9.09
N ALA A 164 1.24 18.53 -8.05
CA ALA A 164 1.44 17.16 -7.56
C ALA A 164 1.15 16.11 -8.65
N VAL A 165 0.12 16.30 -9.48
CA VAL A 165 -0.19 15.41 -10.62
C VAL A 165 1.02 15.30 -11.56
N GLU A 166 1.57 16.44 -11.98
CA GLU A 166 2.73 16.48 -12.89
C GLU A 166 3.99 15.94 -12.24
N GLY A 167 4.32 16.40 -11.03
CA GLY A 167 5.54 16.05 -10.32
C GLY A 167 5.60 14.57 -9.94
N PHE A 168 4.49 13.97 -9.50
CA PHE A 168 4.41 12.52 -9.28
C PHE A 168 4.22 11.70 -10.56
N GLY A 169 3.94 12.36 -11.70
CA GLY A 169 3.72 11.72 -12.98
C GLY A 169 2.41 10.94 -13.04
N LEU A 170 1.38 11.35 -12.30
CA LEU A 170 0.05 10.77 -12.40
C LEU A 170 -0.49 10.92 -13.81
N GLY A 171 -1.24 9.91 -14.27
CA GLY A 171 -1.81 9.90 -15.61
C GLY A 171 -3.21 9.32 -15.63
N TRP A 172 -3.87 9.40 -16.77
CA TRP A 172 -5.16 8.80 -17.03
C TRP A 172 -5.10 8.00 -18.32
N PHE A 173 -5.74 6.85 -18.36
CA PHE A 173 -5.87 6.08 -19.58
C PHE A 173 -7.36 5.79 -19.81
N SER A 174 -7.94 6.28 -20.91
CA SER A 174 -9.38 6.09 -21.19
C SER A 174 -9.70 4.74 -21.83
N GLY A 175 -8.70 4.01 -22.30
CA GLY A 175 -8.89 2.79 -23.08
C GLY A 175 -8.40 2.93 -24.52
N GLU A 176 -8.72 1.96 -25.36
CA GLU A 176 -8.29 1.93 -26.76
C GLU A 176 -9.40 1.35 -27.65
N ASN A 177 -9.58 1.90 -28.84
CA ASN A 177 -10.59 1.44 -29.83
C ASN A 177 -11.98 1.30 -29.21
N GLU A 178 -12.46 2.35 -28.55
CA GLU A 178 -13.77 2.43 -27.87
C GLU A 178 -13.96 1.43 -26.72
N LYS A 179 -12.92 0.67 -26.34
CA LYS A 179 -12.96 -0.26 -25.22
C LYS A 179 -12.32 0.36 -23.99
N PRO A 180 -12.85 0.12 -22.78
CA PRO A 180 -12.29 0.62 -21.52
C PRO A 180 -11.03 -0.14 -21.08
N CYS A 181 -10.23 -0.62 -22.04
CA CYS A 181 -8.98 -1.35 -21.81
C CYS A 181 -8.20 -1.50 -23.11
N MET A 182 -6.93 -1.89 -23.00
CA MET A 182 -6.15 -2.41 -24.12
C MET A 182 -5.62 -3.82 -23.84
N PHE A 183 -5.35 -4.54 -24.93
CA PHE A 183 -4.72 -5.85 -24.90
C PHE A 183 -3.41 -5.84 -25.68
N ARG A 184 -2.37 -6.46 -25.12
CA ARG A 184 -1.06 -6.62 -25.78
C ARG A 184 -0.55 -8.06 -25.59
N PRO A 185 0.27 -8.58 -26.52
CA PRO A 185 1.06 -9.78 -26.24
C PRO A 185 1.88 -9.60 -24.97
N ARG A 186 2.06 -10.66 -24.18
CA ARG A 186 2.83 -10.58 -22.92
C ARG A 186 4.31 -10.39 -23.22
N GLU A 187 4.77 -11.10 -24.23
CA GLU A 187 6.14 -11.10 -24.71
C GLU A 187 6.60 -9.71 -25.18
N SER A 188 5.70 -8.89 -25.74
CA SER A 188 6.03 -7.53 -26.18
C SER A 188 6.27 -6.54 -25.02
N TRP A 189 5.93 -6.95 -23.79
CA TRP A 189 6.21 -6.25 -22.54
C TRP A 189 7.30 -6.96 -21.72
N GLY A 190 8.03 -7.92 -22.30
CA GLY A 190 9.05 -8.70 -21.58
C GLY A 190 8.47 -9.70 -20.59
N LEU A 191 7.17 -10.00 -20.66
CA LEU A 191 6.52 -10.92 -19.72
C LEU A 191 6.53 -12.35 -20.27
N PRO A 192 6.62 -13.36 -19.38
CA PRO A 192 6.55 -14.76 -19.80
C PRO A 192 5.17 -15.08 -20.40
N THR A 193 5.18 -15.93 -21.42
CA THR A 193 3.97 -16.50 -22.03
C THR A 193 3.17 -17.29 -21.00
N VAL A 194 1.87 -17.06 -20.95
CA VAL A 194 0.94 -17.83 -20.11
C VAL A 194 -0.13 -18.42 -21.00
N ILE A 195 -0.34 -19.73 -20.93
CA ILE A 195 -1.38 -20.41 -21.70
C ILE A 195 -2.65 -20.53 -20.85
N LYS A 196 -3.80 -20.15 -21.41
CA LYS A 196 -5.09 -20.31 -20.73
C LYS A 196 -5.45 -21.79 -20.67
N LYS A 197 -5.64 -22.32 -19.44
CA LYS A 197 -6.08 -23.70 -19.22
C LYS A 197 -7.43 -24.02 -19.89
N SER A 198 -8.28 -23.03 -20.12
CA SER A 198 -9.63 -23.22 -20.67
C SER A 198 -9.67 -23.48 -22.17
N ASN A 199 -8.74 -22.92 -22.95
CA ASN A 199 -8.82 -22.98 -24.42
C ASN A 199 -7.46 -23.10 -25.13
N GLY A 200 -6.36 -23.29 -24.39
CA GLY A 200 -5.02 -23.44 -24.95
C GLY A 200 -4.43 -22.19 -25.61
N ARG A 201 -5.15 -21.06 -25.65
CA ARG A 201 -4.67 -19.82 -26.27
C ARG A 201 -3.73 -19.07 -25.33
N LYS A 202 -2.78 -18.31 -25.91
CA LYS A 202 -1.94 -17.37 -25.17
C LYS A 202 -2.81 -16.33 -24.43
N LYS A 203 -2.53 -16.12 -23.15
CA LYS A 203 -3.14 -15.08 -22.34
C LYS A 203 -2.52 -13.73 -22.70
N MET A 204 -3.34 -12.80 -23.16
CA MET A 204 -2.91 -11.42 -23.41
C MET A 204 -2.68 -10.66 -22.10
N LEU A 205 -1.77 -9.68 -22.13
CA LEU A 205 -1.68 -8.65 -21.11
C LEU A 205 -2.90 -7.73 -21.27
N TRP A 206 -3.70 -7.63 -20.21
CA TRP A 206 -4.84 -6.73 -20.13
C TRP A 206 -4.46 -5.52 -19.29
N ILE A 207 -4.74 -4.32 -19.79
CA ILE A 207 -4.51 -3.04 -19.10
C ILE A 207 -5.84 -2.27 -19.13
N PRO A 208 -6.53 -2.11 -17.98
CA PRO A 208 -7.81 -1.42 -17.91
C PRO A 208 -7.65 0.11 -17.99
N ARG A 209 -8.72 0.80 -18.39
CA ARG A 209 -8.82 2.25 -18.22
C ARG A 209 -8.80 2.66 -16.74
N GLY A 210 -8.41 3.90 -16.48
CA GLY A 210 -8.47 4.52 -15.16
C GLY A 210 -7.29 5.44 -14.85
N LEU A 211 -7.21 5.85 -13.59
CA LEU A 211 -6.16 6.69 -13.05
C LEU A 211 -4.87 5.85 -12.91
N VAL A 212 -3.84 6.24 -13.64
CA VAL A 212 -2.52 5.61 -13.69
C VAL A 212 -1.64 6.22 -12.58
N ILE A 213 -1.23 5.38 -11.64
CA ILE A 213 -0.41 5.74 -10.47
C ILE A 213 0.95 5.05 -10.62
N PRO A 214 2.00 5.78 -11.06
CA PRO A 214 3.32 5.21 -11.21
C PRO A 214 4.07 5.17 -9.87
N CYS A 215 5.00 4.23 -9.77
CA CYS A 215 6.07 4.20 -8.79
C CYS A 215 7.39 4.24 -9.54
N PHE A 216 8.33 5.05 -9.08
CA PHE A 216 9.66 5.15 -9.65
C PHE A 216 10.71 4.57 -8.70
N LYS A 217 11.80 4.07 -9.27
CA LYS A 217 13.01 3.68 -8.53
C LYS A 217 14.22 4.06 -9.38
N ASN A 218 15.13 4.86 -8.82
CA ASN A 218 16.29 5.40 -9.54
C ASN A 218 15.90 6.11 -10.86
N GLY A 219 14.81 6.88 -10.84
CA GLY A 219 14.32 7.61 -12.01
C GLY A 219 13.58 6.78 -13.07
N GLU A 220 13.59 5.45 -12.98
CA GLU A 220 12.88 4.56 -13.92
C GLU A 220 11.52 4.12 -13.37
N VAL A 221 10.58 3.78 -14.27
CA VAL A 221 9.27 3.22 -13.88
C VAL A 221 9.46 1.84 -13.26
N TYR A 222 9.10 1.71 -11.98
CA TYR A 222 9.20 0.49 -11.19
C TYR A 222 7.87 -0.25 -11.06
N ARG A 223 6.75 0.47 -10.92
CA ARG A 223 5.41 -0.11 -10.88
C ARG A 223 4.41 0.82 -11.54
N ILE A 224 3.40 0.25 -12.17
CA ILE A 224 2.18 0.97 -12.54
C ILE A 224 0.99 0.29 -11.89
N ARG A 225 0.27 1.07 -11.07
CA ARG A 225 -1.00 0.68 -10.46
C ARG A 225 -2.10 1.53 -11.09
N ILE A 226 -3.16 0.92 -11.57
CA ILE A 226 -4.30 1.60 -12.18
C ILE A 226 -5.49 1.53 -11.23
N ARG A 227 -5.98 2.69 -10.83
CA ARG A 227 -7.25 2.85 -10.11
C ARG A 227 -8.38 2.90 -11.13
N ARG A 228 -9.22 1.87 -11.12
CA ARG A 228 -10.35 1.73 -12.05
C ARG A 228 -11.53 2.62 -11.64
N PRO A 229 -12.26 3.20 -12.61
CA PRO A 229 -13.52 3.91 -12.37
C PRO A 229 -14.57 2.99 -11.71
N ALA A 230 -15.49 3.57 -10.93
CA ALA A 230 -16.49 2.79 -10.19
C ALA A 230 -17.48 2.09 -11.14
N GLU A 231 -17.81 2.73 -12.26
CA GLU A 231 -18.67 2.20 -13.32
C GLU A 231 -18.10 0.95 -14.00
N ASP A 232 -16.78 0.69 -13.88
CA ASP A 232 -16.14 -0.51 -14.39
C ASP A 232 -16.14 -1.67 -13.39
N LEU A 233 -16.56 -1.43 -12.14
CA LEU A 233 -16.59 -2.41 -11.06
C LEU A 233 -18.00 -2.99 -10.94
N THR A 234 -18.37 -3.84 -11.90
CA THR A 234 -19.73 -4.40 -12.01
C THR A 234 -19.92 -5.67 -11.19
N ARG A 235 -18.83 -6.36 -10.85
CA ARG A 235 -18.85 -7.60 -10.06
C ARG A 235 -18.22 -7.36 -8.70
N GLU A 236 -18.73 -8.05 -7.68
CA GLU A 236 -18.13 -8.02 -6.33
C GLU A 236 -16.64 -8.42 -6.31
N THR A 237 -16.20 -9.23 -7.28
CA THR A 237 -14.82 -9.67 -7.42
C THR A 237 -13.91 -8.66 -8.13
N ASP A 238 -14.48 -7.59 -8.68
CA ASP A 238 -13.69 -6.60 -9.42
C ASP A 238 -12.83 -5.78 -8.46
N SER A 239 -11.52 -5.81 -8.69
CA SER A 239 -10.60 -5.01 -7.88
C SER A 239 -10.61 -3.56 -8.34
N LYS A 240 -10.79 -2.65 -7.37
CA LYS A 240 -10.65 -1.19 -7.51
C LYS A 240 -9.29 -0.77 -8.05
N TYR A 241 -8.24 -1.54 -7.71
CA TYR A 241 -6.87 -1.29 -8.16
C TYR A 241 -6.31 -2.50 -8.92
N TYR A 242 -5.60 -2.22 -10.00
CA TYR A 242 -4.95 -3.22 -10.84
C TYR A 242 -3.46 -2.89 -10.99
N ILE A 243 -2.58 -3.78 -10.55
CA ILE A 243 -1.13 -3.64 -10.78
C ILE A 243 -0.81 -4.30 -12.13
N ILE A 244 -0.16 -3.57 -13.04
CA ILE A 244 0.23 -4.14 -14.34
C ILE A 244 1.23 -5.27 -14.10
N PRO A 245 0.96 -6.51 -14.58
CA PRO A 245 1.90 -7.63 -14.48
C PRO A 245 3.31 -7.25 -14.98
N GLY A 246 4.34 -7.63 -14.22
CA GLY A 246 5.73 -7.22 -14.45
C GLY A 246 6.18 -6.04 -13.59
N SER A 247 5.24 -5.32 -12.96
CA SER A 247 5.57 -4.30 -11.97
C SER A 247 6.34 -4.89 -10.78
N GLY A 248 7.19 -4.06 -10.19
CA GLY A 248 7.85 -4.34 -8.92
C GLY A 248 6.89 -4.21 -7.73
N MET A 249 7.18 -4.98 -6.68
CA MET A 249 6.28 -5.17 -5.53
C MET A 249 6.78 -4.58 -4.22
N ASP A 250 7.91 -3.86 -4.24
CA ASP A 250 8.41 -3.13 -3.07
C ASP A 250 7.51 -1.93 -2.71
N ALA A 251 7.66 -1.42 -1.49
CA ALA A 251 6.93 -0.22 -1.06
C ALA A 251 7.34 1.01 -1.89
N MET A 252 6.41 1.93 -2.08
CA MET A 252 6.70 3.23 -2.68
C MET A 252 7.26 4.15 -1.60
N GLY A 253 8.37 4.83 -1.90
CA GLY A 253 9.04 5.72 -0.97
C GLY A 253 9.19 7.14 -1.52
N PHE A 254 9.13 8.13 -0.64
CA PHE A 254 9.38 9.54 -0.96
C PHE A 254 10.33 10.16 0.08
N ASN A 255 11.20 11.07 -0.37
CA ASN A 255 12.18 11.79 0.47
C ASN A 255 12.96 10.84 1.40
N PRO A 256 13.66 9.82 0.87
CA PRO A 256 14.31 8.76 1.63
C PRO A 256 15.55 9.23 2.41
N ASP A 257 15.97 10.48 2.22
CA ASP A 257 17.01 11.22 2.92
C ASP A 257 16.55 11.85 4.24
N ARG A 258 15.23 11.89 4.48
CA ARG A 258 14.65 12.39 5.73
C ARG A 258 14.96 11.48 6.90
N LYS A 259 15.01 12.07 8.10
CA LYS A 259 15.35 11.36 9.34
C LYS A 259 14.13 10.82 10.08
N ALA A 260 12.93 11.20 9.69
CA ALA A 260 11.68 10.64 10.19
C ALA A 260 10.80 10.24 9.02
N PHE A 261 9.92 9.27 9.24
CA PHE A 261 9.10 8.69 8.19
C PHE A 261 7.64 8.57 8.61
N VAL A 262 6.73 8.77 7.66
CA VAL A 262 5.31 8.43 7.78
C VAL A 262 5.06 7.18 6.95
N VAL A 263 4.43 6.17 7.54
CA VAL A 263 4.04 4.92 6.87
C VAL A 263 2.53 4.94 6.67
N VAL A 264 2.11 4.78 5.42
CA VAL A 264 0.71 4.81 4.99
C VAL A 264 0.37 3.58 4.15
N GLU A 265 -0.93 3.30 3.99
CA GLU A 265 -1.38 2.15 3.24
C GLU A 265 -1.34 2.37 1.72
N SER A 266 -1.89 3.46 1.22
CA SER A 266 -2.06 3.68 -0.23
C SER A 266 -1.01 4.61 -0.84
N GLU A 267 -0.74 4.43 -2.13
CA GLU A 267 0.18 5.31 -2.88
C GLU A 267 -0.31 6.76 -2.95
N LEU A 268 -1.63 7.00 -3.09
CA LEU A 268 -2.16 8.37 -3.18
C LEU A 268 -2.04 9.12 -1.85
N ASP A 269 -2.24 8.43 -0.73
CA ASP A 269 -2.03 9.04 0.59
C ASP A 269 -0.54 9.30 0.82
N GLY A 270 0.32 8.41 0.33
CA GLY A 270 1.77 8.60 0.38
C GLY A 270 2.20 9.85 -0.40
N MET A 271 1.64 10.02 -1.60
CA MET A 271 1.82 11.21 -2.43
C MET A 271 1.30 12.48 -1.73
N LEU A 272 0.12 12.43 -1.11
CA LEU A 272 -0.43 13.58 -0.37
C LEU A 272 0.48 14.00 0.79
N VAL A 273 0.92 13.05 1.61
CA VAL A 273 1.82 13.36 2.73
C VAL A 273 3.16 13.89 2.21
N ALA A 274 3.70 13.33 1.13
CA ALA A 274 4.89 13.86 0.49
C ALA A 274 4.67 15.26 -0.10
N ARG A 275 3.46 15.57 -0.60
CA ARG A 275 3.08 16.89 -1.12
C ARG A 275 3.01 17.95 -0.02
N LYS A 276 2.40 17.62 1.11
CA LYS A 276 2.06 18.58 2.16
C LYS A 276 3.02 18.59 3.35
N ALA A 277 3.87 17.58 3.50
CA ALA A 277 4.77 17.43 4.64
C ALA A 277 6.13 16.78 4.28
N GLY A 278 6.50 16.75 2.99
CA GLY A 278 7.75 16.17 2.50
C GLY A 278 9.01 16.91 2.96
N SER A 279 8.83 18.18 3.34
CA SER A 279 9.83 19.00 4.03
C SER A 279 10.19 18.44 5.42
N LEU A 280 9.23 17.82 6.13
CA LEU A 280 9.41 17.34 7.50
C LEU A 280 9.80 15.85 7.57
N ALA A 281 9.19 15.02 6.73
CA ALA A 281 9.32 13.57 6.82
C ALA A 281 9.39 12.89 5.45
N GLY A 282 10.09 11.75 5.43
CA GLY A 282 9.99 10.78 4.35
C GLY A 282 8.68 10.04 4.44
N VAL A 283 8.27 9.37 3.36
CA VAL A 283 7.00 8.64 3.32
C VAL A 283 7.21 7.26 2.74
N VAL A 284 6.49 6.27 3.27
CA VAL A 284 6.47 4.89 2.81
C VAL A 284 5.03 4.44 2.62
N ALA A 285 4.63 4.21 1.37
CA ALA A 285 3.33 3.64 1.02
C ALA A 285 3.46 2.14 0.73
N LEU A 286 2.77 1.32 1.53
CA LEU A 286 2.91 -0.15 1.52
C LEU A 286 2.10 -0.85 0.42
N GLY A 287 1.08 -0.18 -0.11
CA GLY A 287 0.12 -0.71 -1.08
C GLY A 287 -1.02 -1.54 -0.49
N ALA A 288 -0.85 -2.05 0.74
CA ALA A 288 -1.86 -2.72 1.58
C ALA A 288 -1.38 -2.83 3.05
N ALA A 289 -2.28 -2.82 4.03
CA ALA A 289 -1.95 -2.85 5.48
C ALA A 289 -1.07 -4.03 5.92
N GLN A 290 -1.25 -5.20 5.29
CA GLN A 290 -0.52 -6.43 5.61
C GLN A 290 0.90 -6.45 5.05
N ASN A 291 1.20 -5.62 4.05
CA ASN A 291 2.52 -5.61 3.42
C ASN A 291 3.57 -5.09 4.40
N LYS A 292 4.80 -5.58 4.23
CA LYS A 292 5.96 -5.22 5.04
C LYS A 292 7.05 -4.63 4.14
N PRO A 293 7.84 -3.67 4.63
CA PRO A 293 8.84 -2.98 3.82
C PRO A 293 9.95 -3.93 3.34
N GLY A 294 10.39 -3.78 2.08
CA GLY A 294 11.60 -4.44 1.59
C GLY A 294 12.86 -4.03 2.35
N SER A 295 13.97 -4.71 2.07
CA SER A 295 15.23 -4.54 2.82
C SER A 295 15.75 -3.11 2.88
N SER A 296 15.73 -2.38 1.77
CA SER A 296 16.20 -0.99 1.71
C SER A 296 15.39 -0.07 2.63
N VAL A 297 14.06 -0.16 2.55
CA VAL A 297 13.14 0.64 3.37
C VAL A 297 13.24 0.22 4.83
N TYR A 298 13.28 -1.08 5.11
CA TYR A 298 13.41 -1.62 6.46
C TYR A 298 14.63 -1.04 7.19
N HIS A 299 15.81 -1.06 6.57
CA HIS A 299 17.02 -0.51 7.19
C HIS A 299 16.96 1.00 7.41
N ARG A 300 16.31 1.76 6.51
CA ARG A 300 16.09 3.20 6.75
C ARG A 300 15.18 3.43 7.94
N LEU A 301 14.08 2.69 8.05
CA LEU A 301 13.14 2.80 9.17
C LEU A 301 13.79 2.41 10.50
N GLN A 302 14.71 1.43 10.52
CA GLN A 302 15.48 1.08 11.72
C GLN A 302 16.36 2.24 12.22
N ASN A 303 16.92 3.04 11.31
CA ASN A 303 17.82 4.15 11.62
C ASN A 303 17.11 5.50 11.75
N ALA A 304 15.80 5.56 11.53
CA ALA A 304 15.03 6.79 11.63
C ALA A 304 14.96 7.30 13.09
N LEU A 305 14.84 8.61 13.27
CA LEU A 305 14.53 9.24 14.56
C LEU A 305 13.08 8.97 15.00
N ARG A 306 12.17 8.82 14.02
CA ARG A 306 10.74 8.57 14.26
C ARG A 306 10.12 7.88 13.06
N VAL A 307 9.24 6.91 13.32
CA VAL A 307 8.37 6.31 12.31
C VAL A 307 6.92 6.47 12.76
N LEU A 308 6.15 7.29 12.06
CA LEU A 308 4.73 7.51 12.30
C LEU A 308 3.94 6.49 11.48
N VAL A 309 3.25 5.56 12.13
CA VAL A 309 2.49 4.50 11.47
C VAL A 309 1.03 4.92 11.38
N ALA A 310 0.66 5.42 10.20
CA ALA A 310 -0.65 5.95 9.84
C ALA A 310 -1.35 5.01 8.85
N LEU A 311 -1.52 3.75 9.26
CA LEU A 311 -2.33 2.78 8.50
C LEU A 311 -3.82 3.04 8.74
N ASP A 312 -4.65 2.64 7.79
CA ASP A 312 -6.10 2.82 7.83
C ASP A 312 -6.69 2.44 9.21
N PHE A 313 -7.61 3.27 9.69
CA PHE A 313 -8.26 3.09 10.98
C PHE A 313 -9.33 1.99 10.93
N ASP A 314 -8.90 0.74 10.73
CA ASP A 314 -9.74 -0.45 10.72
C ASP A 314 -9.12 -1.64 11.50
N THR A 315 -9.87 -2.74 11.60
CA THR A 315 -9.41 -3.94 12.33
C THR A 315 -8.09 -4.52 11.78
N PRO A 316 -7.87 -4.60 10.45
CA PRO A 316 -6.56 -4.87 9.86
C PRO A 316 -5.44 -3.93 10.30
N GLY A 317 -5.66 -2.60 10.30
CA GLY A 317 -4.69 -1.59 10.72
C GLY A 317 -4.20 -1.78 12.16
N MET A 318 -5.12 -2.05 13.11
CA MET A 318 -4.77 -2.35 14.50
C MET A 318 -3.93 -3.63 14.65
N LYS A 319 -4.24 -4.67 13.87
CA LYS A 319 -3.44 -5.92 13.89
C LYS A 319 -2.05 -5.70 13.30
N ALA A 320 -1.93 -4.84 12.28
CA ALA A 320 -0.66 -4.49 11.67
C ALA A 320 0.26 -3.72 12.64
N TRP A 321 -0.30 -2.84 13.49
CA TRP A 321 0.46 -2.06 14.49
C TRP A 321 1.34 -2.91 15.40
N ASN A 322 0.83 -4.04 15.90
CA ASN A 322 1.57 -4.95 16.79
C ASN A 322 2.92 -5.41 16.22
N TRP A 323 3.04 -5.53 14.90
CA TRP A 323 4.31 -5.86 14.27
C TRP A 323 5.24 -4.65 14.27
N TRP A 324 4.74 -3.47 13.88
CA TRP A 324 5.52 -2.24 13.81
C TRP A 324 6.14 -1.84 15.15
N GLU A 325 5.34 -1.90 16.22
CA GLU A 325 5.79 -1.61 17.59
C GLU A 325 6.94 -2.52 18.03
N LYS A 326 6.84 -3.82 17.71
CA LYS A 326 7.85 -4.83 18.08
C LYS A 326 9.10 -4.75 17.22
N THR A 327 8.97 -4.35 15.96
CA THR A 327 10.06 -4.32 14.99
C THR A 327 10.86 -3.02 15.05
N PHE A 328 10.22 -1.89 15.33
CA PHE A 328 10.84 -0.57 15.28
C PHE A 328 10.62 0.19 16.60
N ARG A 329 11.66 0.29 17.43
CA ARG A 329 11.62 1.01 18.73
C ARG A 329 11.16 2.48 18.63
N ASN A 330 11.41 3.06 17.48
CA ASN A 330 11.13 4.44 17.08
C ASN A 330 9.76 4.58 16.38
N ALA A 331 9.00 3.50 16.21
CA ALA A 331 7.65 3.56 15.66
C ALA A 331 6.64 4.06 16.68
N ARG A 332 5.67 4.84 16.21
CA ARG A 332 4.52 5.32 16.97
C ARG A 332 3.25 5.12 16.16
N TYR A 333 2.22 4.64 16.83
CA TYR A 333 0.89 4.61 16.25
C TYR A 333 0.44 6.05 16.05
N TRP A 334 0.11 6.41 14.82
CA TRP A 334 -0.16 7.80 14.44
C TRP A 334 -1.30 7.87 13.43
N PRO A 335 -2.53 7.51 13.83
CA PRO A 335 -3.68 7.62 12.95
C PRO A 335 -3.95 9.08 12.58
N VAL A 336 -4.70 9.27 11.50
CA VAL A 336 -5.25 10.59 11.18
C VAL A 336 -6.27 11.02 12.23
N PRO A 337 -6.39 12.32 12.54
CA PRO A 337 -7.30 12.80 13.58
C PRO A 337 -8.77 12.72 13.18
N ASP A 338 -9.07 12.77 11.88
CA ASP A 338 -10.41 12.61 11.33
C ASP A 338 -10.32 11.90 9.97
N GLY A 339 -11.33 11.07 9.65
CA GLY A 339 -11.36 10.23 8.45
C GLY A 339 -10.66 8.88 8.64
N LYS A 340 -10.66 8.07 7.58
CA LYS A 340 -10.03 6.75 7.58
C LYS A 340 -8.53 6.79 7.27
N ASP A 341 -8.16 7.68 6.36
CA ASP A 341 -6.83 7.78 5.76
C ASP A 341 -6.44 9.27 5.56
N PRO A 342 -5.16 9.59 5.23
CA PRO A 342 -4.72 10.97 5.01
C PRO A 342 -5.52 11.74 3.96
N GLY A 343 -5.97 11.09 2.89
CA GLY A 343 -6.76 11.75 1.85
C GLY A 343 -8.16 12.15 2.34
N GLU A 344 -8.85 11.28 3.08
CA GLU A 344 -10.12 11.63 3.72
C GLU A 344 -9.94 12.70 4.81
N ALA A 345 -8.85 12.64 5.58
CA ALA A 345 -8.54 13.66 6.57
C ALA A 345 -8.38 15.04 5.91
N TYR A 346 -7.66 15.10 4.79
CA TYR A 346 -7.50 16.32 4.01
C TYR A 346 -8.83 16.83 3.44
N GLU A 347 -9.67 15.95 2.90
CA GLU A 347 -11.01 16.31 2.41
C GLU A 347 -11.88 16.94 3.52
N LYS A 348 -11.66 16.55 4.77
CA LYS A 348 -12.32 17.13 5.95
C LYS A 348 -11.64 18.38 6.53
N GLY A 349 -10.60 18.88 5.89
CA GLY A 349 -9.90 20.11 6.29
C GLY A 349 -8.75 19.93 7.29
N VAL A 350 -8.29 18.70 7.52
CA VAL A 350 -7.11 18.46 8.37
C VAL A 350 -5.86 19.01 7.70
N ASN A 351 -5.12 19.86 8.42
CA ASN A 351 -3.79 20.28 7.98
C ASN A 351 -2.79 19.12 8.14
N ILE A 352 -2.44 18.49 7.01
CA ILE A 352 -1.54 17.32 6.96
C ILE A 352 -0.15 17.65 7.49
N LYS A 353 0.36 18.87 7.26
CA LYS A 353 1.69 19.27 7.76
C LYS A 353 1.71 19.36 9.28
N ASP A 354 0.70 20.00 9.86
CA ASP A 354 0.58 20.15 11.30
C ASP A 354 0.39 18.78 11.98
N TRP A 355 -0.45 17.92 11.39
CA TRP A 355 -0.65 16.55 11.87
C TRP A 355 0.64 15.73 11.89
N VAL A 356 1.45 15.81 10.82
CA VAL A 356 2.75 15.14 10.79
C VAL A 356 3.69 15.76 11.83
N SER A 357 3.80 17.08 11.87
CA SER A 357 4.66 17.83 12.79
C SER A 357 4.43 17.44 14.26
N GLN A 358 3.17 17.30 14.69
CA GLN A 358 2.82 16.90 16.05
C GLN A 358 3.35 15.51 16.46
N GLY A 359 3.59 14.62 15.50
CA GLY A 359 4.15 13.30 15.75
C GLY A 359 5.69 13.27 15.83
N LEU A 360 6.34 14.34 15.38
CA LEU A 360 7.80 14.41 15.24
C LEU A 360 8.48 14.91 16.53
N PRO A 361 9.70 14.43 16.83
CA PRO A 361 10.46 14.91 17.97
C PRO A 361 10.92 16.38 17.79
N PRO A 362 11.13 17.13 18.89
CA PRO A 362 11.62 18.52 18.86
C PRO A 362 12.89 18.72 18.02
N ALA A 363 13.78 17.73 17.97
CA ALA A 363 14.99 17.78 17.15
C ALA A 363 14.73 17.97 15.64
N ILE A 364 13.51 17.71 15.18
CA ILE A 364 13.06 17.90 13.78
C ILE A 364 12.18 19.15 13.65
N THR A 365 11.39 19.50 14.67
CA THR A 365 10.39 20.57 14.62
C THR A 365 10.83 21.90 15.23
N MET A 366 11.93 21.95 15.98
CA MET A 366 12.39 23.18 16.61
C MET A 366 12.87 24.21 15.58
N ASP A 367 12.17 25.35 15.56
CA ASP A 367 12.61 26.54 14.87
C ASP A 367 13.89 27.09 15.52
N ARG A 368 14.94 27.25 14.72
CA ARG A 368 16.26 27.67 15.19
C ARG A 368 16.47 29.12 14.85
N SER A 369 15.92 30.00 15.70
CA SER A 369 15.94 31.48 15.57
C SER A 369 17.11 32.02 14.72
N SER A 370 16.79 32.59 13.56
CA SER A 370 17.75 33.29 12.71
C SER A 370 17.71 34.79 13.03
N LYS A 371 18.87 35.47 12.97
CA LYS A 371 18.91 36.95 13.04
C LYS A 371 18.57 37.61 11.70
N TYR A 372 18.45 36.82 10.63
CA TYR A 372 18.06 37.30 9.32
C TYR A 372 16.59 37.74 9.32
N LYS A 373 16.32 38.95 8.84
CA LYS A 373 14.96 39.44 8.60
C LYS A 373 14.58 39.14 7.15
N ALA A 374 13.57 38.30 6.97
CA ALA A 374 13.00 38.04 5.66
C ALA A 374 12.34 39.31 5.10
N PRO A 375 12.37 39.53 3.78
CA PRO A 375 11.62 40.59 3.14
C PRO A 375 10.12 40.43 3.40
N GLU A 376 9.43 41.52 3.75
CA GLU A 376 7.97 41.48 3.96
C GLU A 376 7.22 41.27 2.64
N GLY A 377 6.15 40.46 2.69
CA GLY A 377 5.27 40.22 1.54
C GLY A 377 5.84 39.31 0.43
N VAL A 378 7.03 38.74 0.64
CA VAL A 378 7.69 37.86 -0.33
C VAL A 378 7.45 36.39 0.02
N SER A 379 7.17 35.54 -0.99
CA SER A 379 7.03 34.09 -0.78
C SER A 379 8.37 33.46 -0.41
N HIS A 380 8.38 32.34 0.32
CA HIS A 380 9.62 31.64 0.69
C HIS A 380 10.49 31.25 -0.51
N LEU A 381 9.85 30.97 -1.64
CA LEU A 381 10.55 30.67 -2.87
C LEU A 381 11.18 31.91 -3.51
N GLU A 382 10.47 33.03 -3.59
CA GLU A 382 11.05 34.28 -4.08
C GLU A 382 12.16 34.77 -3.14
N GLU A 383 12.00 34.58 -1.84
CA GLU A 383 13.09 34.80 -0.88
C GLU A 383 14.30 33.91 -1.19
N LEU A 384 14.08 32.62 -1.47
CA LEU A 384 15.17 31.72 -1.86
C LEU A 384 15.86 32.22 -3.13
N ARG A 385 15.11 32.59 -4.17
CA ARG A 385 15.65 33.15 -5.41
C ARG A 385 16.55 34.36 -5.13
N LEU A 386 16.05 35.33 -4.35
CA LEU A 386 16.80 36.54 -4.00
C LEU A 386 18.10 36.20 -3.25
N LEU A 387 18.07 35.21 -2.36
CA LEU A 387 19.25 34.75 -1.64
C LEU A 387 20.25 34.04 -2.59
N LEU A 388 19.78 33.21 -3.51
CA LEU A 388 20.63 32.53 -4.49
C LEU A 388 21.22 33.47 -5.55
N ALA A 389 20.54 34.58 -5.87
CA ALA A 389 21.06 35.62 -6.75
C ALA A 389 22.15 36.48 -6.07
N ARG A 390 22.02 36.68 -4.75
CA ARG A 390 22.92 37.55 -3.99
C ARG A 390 24.16 36.85 -3.47
N PHE A 391 24.09 35.55 -3.20
CA PHE A 391 25.15 34.81 -2.51
C PHE A 391 25.65 33.62 -3.34
N PRO A 392 26.96 33.29 -3.25
CA PRO A 392 27.55 32.21 -4.04
C PRO A 392 27.17 30.85 -3.45
N VAL A 393 25.93 30.43 -3.74
CA VAL A 393 25.31 29.18 -3.26
C VAL A 393 24.71 28.44 -4.44
N ARG A 394 24.90 27.13 -4.46
CA ARG A 394 24.34 26.23 -5.47
C ARG A 394 23.55 25.12 -4.78
N ILE A 395 22.39 24.80 -5.32
CA ILE A 395 21.57 23.70 -4.82
C ILE A 395 21.45 22.65 -5.91
N ARG A 396 21.68 21.39 -5.55
CA ARG A 396 21.36 20.23 -6.39
C ARG A 396 20.32 19.41 -5.64
N ALA A 397 19.25 19.03 -6.31
CA ALA A 397 18.22 18.21 -5.72
C ALA A 397 17.63 17.25 -6.75
N ASP A 398 17.34 16.04 -6.29
CA ASP A 398 16.57 15.04 -7.01
C ASP A 398 15.46 14.51 -6.10
N ARG A 399 14.67 13.55 -6.60
CA ARG A 399 13.54 12.97 -5.86
C ARG A 399 13.95 12.27 -4.55
N ASP A 400 15.19 11.80 -4.50
CA ASP A 400 15.72 10.94 -3.45
C ASP A 400 16.77 11.64 -2.56
N SER A 401 17.39 12.73 -3.03
CA SER A 401 18.51 13.39 -2.36
C SER A 401 18.61 14.89 -2.65
N TYR A 402 19.41 15.60 -1.85
CA TYR A 402 19.77 16.99 -2.11
C TYR A 402 21.14 17.35 -1.52
N GLU A 403 21.75 18.39 -2.09
CA GLU A 403 23.00 18.98 -1.65
C GLU A 403 22.93 20.51 -1.77
N ILE A 404 23.32 21.22 -0.70
CA ILE A 404 23.45 22.68 -0.70
C ILE A 404 24.93 23.01 -0.58
N GLN A 405 25.52 23.49 -1.67
CA GLN A 405 26.92 23.85 -1.77
C GLN A 405 27.08 25.35 -1.55
N PHE A 406 27.78 25.71 -0.50
CA PHE A 406 28.19 27.09 -0.24
C PHE A 406 29.65 27.25 -0.64
N ASP A 407 29.98 28.34 -1.30
CA ASP A 407 31.36 28.63 -1.66
C ASP A 407 32.27 28.63 -0.42
N PRO A 408 33.50 28.06 -0.46
CA PRO A 408 34.34 27.87 0.72
C PRO A 408 34.64 29.16 1.49
N GLY A 409 34.65 30.31 0.80
CA GLY A 409 34.84 31.64 1.40
C GLY A 409 33.60 32.23 2.08
N PHE A 410 32.40 31.68 1.84
CA PHE A 410 31.15 32.26 2.34
C PHE A 410 30.87 31.90 3.80
N ARG A 411 31.09 32.85 4.72
CA ARG A 411 31.01 32.61 6.18
C ARG A 411 29.74 33.09 6.88
N ASN A 412 28.81 33.75 6.18
CA ASN A 412 27.61 34.31 6.81
C ASN A 412 26.66 33.20 7.31
N ARG A 413 26.72 32.91 8.62
CA ARG A 413 26.00 31.79 9.23
C ARG A 413 24.47 31.96 9.19
N ASP A 414 23.98 33.19 9.27
CA ASP A 414 22.54 33.47 9.28
C ASP A 414 21.92 33.22 7.91
N ILE A 415 22.60 33.63 6.83
CA ILE A 415 22.17 33.35 5.46
C ILE A 415 22.27 31.87 5.13
N ARG A 416 23.39 31.22 5.49
CA ARG A 416 23.55 29.76 5.30
C ARG A 416 22.45 28.98 6.02
N ARG A 417 21.98 29.48 7.17
CA ARG A 417 20.88 28.90 7.92
C ARG A 417 19.55 29.16 7.22
N ARG A 418 19.23 30.41 6.88
CA ARG A 418 17.96 30.75 6.23
C ARG A 418 17.75 29.99 4.92
N ILE A 419 18.77 29.87 4.08
CA ILE A 419 18.70 29.07 2.84
C ILE A 419 18.35 27.60 3.15
N LYS A 420 18.96 27.03 4.20
CA LYS A 420 18.62 25.67 4.64
C LYS A 420 17.20 25.58 5.17
N ASP A 421 16.74 26.57 5.94
CA ASP A 421 15.40 26.56 6.52
C ASP A 421 14.31 26.71 5.44
N LEU A 422 14.54 27.57 4.44
CA LEU A 422 13.65 27.69 3.26
C LEU A 422 13.57 26.35 2.51
N PHE A 423 14.70 25.70 2.28
CA PHE A 423 14.73 24.39 1.60
C PHE A 423 14.07 23.28 2.43
N ILE A 424 14.39 23.21 3.72
CA ILE A 424 14.06 22.08 4.59
C ILE A 424 12.67 22.22 5.19
N GLY A 425 12.21 23.45 5.44
CA GLY A 425 11.00 23.75 6.20
C GLY A 425 9.80 24.14 5.36
N ASP A 426 9.98 24.51 4.09
CA ASP A 426 8.89 24.91 3.20
C ASP A 426 8.60 23.82 2.16
N ASP A 427 7.33 23.39 2.05
CA ASP A 427 6.96 22.31 1.13
C ASP A 427 6.92 22.79 -0.32
N GLU A 428 6.54 24.04 -0.61
CA GLU A 428 6.56 24.55 -1.99
C GLU A 428 7.99 24.64 -2.51
N VAL A 429 8.92 25.15 -1.71
CA VAL A 429 10.35 25.19 -2.04
C VAL A 429 10.90 23.77 -2.18
N HIS A 430 10.63 22.88 -1.22
CA HIS A 430 11.05 21.48 -1.30
C HIS A 430 10.57 20.79 -2.58
N TRP A 431 9.33 21.07 -2.98
CA TRP A 431 8.73 20.53 -4.19
C TRP A 431 9.36 21.05 -5.48
N TYR A 432 9.43 22.37 -5.60
CA TYR A 432 10.04 23.07 -6.72
C TYR A 432 11.41 22.47 -7.08
N LEU A 433 12.28 22.36 -6.08
CA LEU A 433 13.68 21.97 -6.29
C LEU A 433 13.81 20.48 -6.67
N ARG A 434 12.93 19.61 -6.17
CA ARG A 434 13.06 18.14 -6.35
C ARG A 434 12.28 17.57 -7.53
N TYR A 435 11.15 18.17 -7.85
CA TYR A 435 10.22 17.64 -8.86
C TYR A 435 10.23 18.43 -10.16
N TYR A 436 10.60 19.71 -10.12
CA TYR A 436 10.60 20.60 -11.30
C TYR A 436 11.99 21.01 -11.77
N HIS A 437 12.99 20.98 -10.89
CA HIS A 437 14.39 21.30 -11.24
C HIS A 437 15.33 20.10 -11.13
N LYS A 438 14.80 18.91 -11.40
CA LYS A 438 15.57 17.67 -11.35
C LYS A 438 16.77 17.76 -12.29
N ASP A 439 17.94 17.35 -11.80
CA ASP A 439 19.20 17.28 -12.56
C ASP A 439 19.81 18.65 -12.96
N SER A 440 19.26 19.76 -12.46
CA SER A 440 19.81 21.10 -12.65
C SER A 440 20.55 21.61 -11.41
N VAL A 441 21.62 22.38 -11.63
CA VAL A 441 22.25 23.17 -10.56
C VAL A 441 21.47 24.46 -10.42
N ILE A 442 20.83 24.65 -9.28
CA ILE A 442 19.96 25.80 -9.02
C ILE A 442 20.79 26.91 -8.39
N HIS A 443 20.72 28.09 -9.01
CA HIS A 443 21.34 29.36 -8.61
C HIS A 443 20.36 30.51 -8.89
N GLY A 444 20.76 31.76 -8.66
CA GLY A 444 19.85 32.91 -8.78
C GLY A 444 19.14 33.06 -10.13
N ASP A 445 19.81 32.70 -11.23
CA ASP A 445 19.31 32.95 -12.59
C ASP A 445 18.29 31.92 -13.08
N ASN A 446 18.23 30.74 -12.45
CA ASN A 446 17.31 29.66 -12.83
C ASN A 446 16.40 29.20 -11.69
N CYS A 447 16.29 30.01 -10.63
CA CYS A 447 15.31 29.85 -9.57
C CYS A 447 14.05 30.67 -9.91
N PHE A 448 13.10 30.04 -10.60
CA PHE A 448 11.83 30.62 -11.05
C PHE A 448 10.77 30.68 -9.94
N VAL A 449 9.78 31.56 -10.08
CA VAL A 449 8.74 31.80 -9.07
C VAL A 449 7.33 31.74 -9.64
N GLY A 450 6.38 31.21 -8.86
CA GLY A 450 4.97 31.15 -9.23
C GLY A 450 4.70 30.10 -10.31
N ARG A 451 3.88 30.43 -11.31
CA ARG A 451 3.55 29.51 -12.41
C ARG A 451 4.63 29.47 -13.51
N GLU A 452 5.68 30.28 -13.39
CA GLU A 452 6.76 30.35 -14.38
C GLU A 452 7.54 29.03 -14.46
N TRP A 453 7.52 28.19 -13.42
CA TRP A 453 8.13 26.86 -13.47
C TRP A 453 7.20 25.75 -14.00
N VAL A 454 5.89 26.02 -14.12
CA VAL A 454 4.88 25.05 -14.60
C VAL A 454 4.77 25.12 -16.13
N ARG A 455 5.44 26.11 -16.74
CA ARG A 455 5.51 26.27 -18.19
C ARG A 455 6.97 26.39 -18.61
N ASP A 456 7.47 25.37 -19.28
CA ASP A 456 7.92 25.47 -20.68
C ASP A 456 8.51 24.12 -21.11
N ASP A 457 7.72 23.39 -21.92
CA ASP A 457 8.04 22.80 -23.23
C ASP A 457 6.90 21.86 -23.67
#